data_AF-A0A538AZ10-F1
#
_entry.id   AF-A0A538AZ10-F1
#
_cell.length_a   1.000
_cell.length_b   1.000
_cell.length_c   1.000
_cell.angle_alpha   90.00
_cell.angle_beta   90.00
_cell.angle_gamma   90.00
#
_symmetry.space_group_name_H-M   'P 1'
#
loop_
_entity.id
_entity.type
_entity.pdbx_description
1 polymer ?
#
loop_
_entity_poly.entity_id
_entity_poly.type
_entity_poly.pdbx_seq_one_letter_code
_entity_poly.pdbx_strand_id
1 'polypeptide(L)' 'GRRVRAMTTQGTEVEGTAVGVGDAGQLLVETGGGTEEVTFGEIARLT' A
#
# COMPACT_ATOMS: atom_id res chain seq x y z
N GLY A 1 -1.82 -12.52 0.10
CA GLY A 1 -1.47 -12.90 -1.28
C GLY A 1 -2.64 -12.75 -2.23
N ARG A 2 -3.11 -11.53 -2.49
CA ARG A 2 -4.02 -11.21 -3.61
C ARG A 2 -3.36 -10.10 -4.42
N ARG A 3 -3.62 -10.07 -5.74
CA ARG A 3 -3.18 -8.95 -6.57
C ARG A 3 -3.95 -7.70 -6.16
N VAL A 4 -3.24 -6.61 -5.94
CA VAL A 4 -3.80 -5.34 -5.47
C VAL A 4 -3.28 -4.20 -6.35
N ARG A 5 -4.10 -3.17 -6.45
CA ARG A 5 -3.75 -1.86 -6.98
C ARG A 5 -3.97 -0.86 -5.85
N ALA A 6 -2.94 -0.12 -5.50
CA ALA A 6 -2.89 0.75 -4.34
C ALA A 6 -2.31 2.11 -4.72
N MET A 7 -2.61 3.14 -3.93
CA MET A 7 -2.01 4.47 -4.08
C MET A 7 -1.23 4.80 -2.81
N THR A 8 0.03 5.19 -2.96
CA THR A 8 0.87 5.65 -1.86
C THR A 8 0.42 7.03 -1.40
N THR A 9 0.90 7.45 -0.23
CA THR A 9 0.67 8.81 0.31
C THR A 9 1.26 9.91 -0.56
N GLN A 10 2.17 9.58 -1.47
CA GLN A 10 2.74 10.49 -2.47
C GLN A 10 1.90 10.56 -3.75
N GLY A 11 0.74 9.91 -3.79
CA GLY A 11 -0.13 9.84 -4.97
C GLY A 11 0.41 8.92 -6.08
N THR A 12 1.42 8.10 -5.79
CA THR A 12 1.96 7.15 -6.76
C THR A 12 1.16 5.86 -6.71
N GLU A 13 0.83 5.32 -7.86
CA GLU A 13 0.11 4.06 -7.96
C GLU A 13 1.07 2.87 -7.96
N VAL A 14 0.72 1.82 -7.21
CA VAL A 14 1.47 0.58 -7.08
C VAL A 14 0.54 -0.59 -7.39
N GLU A 15 0.96 -1.46 -8.32
CA GLU A 15 0.28 -2.71 -8.62
C GLU A 15 1.20 -3.89 -8.27
N GLY A 16 0.70 -4.86 -7.50
CA GLY A 16 1.51 -6.00 -7.07
C GLY A 16 0.73 -7.00 -6.24
N THR A 17 1.43 -7.83 -5.47
CA THR A 17 0.82 -8.83 -4.60
C THR A 17 0.93 -8.39 -3.14
N ALA A 18 -0.20 -8.31 -2.44
CA ALA A 18 -0.18 -8.07 -1.00
C ALA A 18 0.45 -9.27 -0.27
N VAL A 19 1.62 -9.06 0.34
CA VAL A 19 2.41 -10.10 1.01
C VAL A 19 2.35 -10.01 2.53
N GLY A 20 2.01 -8.85 3.09
CA GLY A 20 1.90 -8.71 4.54
C GLY A 20 1.51 -7.31 4.99
N VAL A 21 1.63 -7.10 6.30
CA VAL A 21 1.46 -5.81 6.96
C VAL A 21 2.76 -5.52 7.71
N GLY A 22 3.31 -4.32 7.55
CA GLY A 22 4.51 -3.87 8.25
C GLY A 22 4.22 -3.47 9.70
N ASP A 23 5.28 -3.20 10.45
CA ASP A 23 5.19 -2.95 11.89
C ASP A 23 4.39 -1.69 12.25
N ALA A 24 4.27 -0.73 11.33
CA ALA A 24 3.47 0.49 11.50
C ALA A 24 2.05 0.37 10.88
N GLY A 25 1.63 -0.83 10.46
CA GLY A 25 0.31 -1.07 9.89
C GLY A 25 0.17 -0.79 8.39
N GLN A 26 1.27 -0.46 7.71
CA GLN A 26 1.31 -0.29 6.25
C GLN A 26 1.14 -1.63 5.52
N LEU A 27 0.52 -1.61 4.34
CA LEU A 27 0.42 -2.77 3.48
C LEU A 27 1.76 -2.99 2.76
N LEU A 28 2.29 -4.21 2.81
CA LEU A 28 3.48 -4.62 2.06
C LEU A 28 3.05 -5.24 0.73
N VAL A 29 3.52 -4.68 -0.38
CA VAL A 29 3.16 -5.09 -1.74
C VAL A 29 4.42 -5.53 -2.49
N GLU A 30 4.49 -6.80 -2.86
CA GLU A 30 5.55 -7.32 -3.72
C GLU A 30 5.27 -6.97 -5.18
N THR A 31 6.22 -6.29 -5.81
CA THR A 31 6.20 -5.88 -7.22
C THR A 31 7.36 -6.52 -7.97
N GLY A 32 7.46 -6.28 -9.28
CA GLY A 32 8.63 -6.70 -10.06
C GLY A 32 9.94 -6.01 -9.66
N GLY A 33 9.88 -4.88 -8.94
CA GLY A 33 11.03 -4.13 -8.45
C GLY A 33 11.43 -4.43 -7.00
N GLY A 34 10.62 -5.23 -6.29
CA GLY A 34 10.80 -5.51 -4.86
C GLY A 34 9.53 -5.20 -4.06
N THR A 35 9.68 -5.18 -2.74
CA THR A 35 8.59 -4.89 -1.81
C THR A 35 8.43 -3.39 -1.60
N GLU A 36 7.24 -2.89 -1.87
CA GLU A 36 6.83 -1.50 -1.66
C GLU A 36 5.92 -1.39 -0.42
N GLU A 37 6.05 -0.28 0.30
CA GLU A 37 5.24 0.04 1.46
C GLU A 37 4.13 1.02 1.11
N VAL A 38 2.87 0.60 1.29
CA VAL A 38 1.70 1.42 1.02
C VAL A 38 1.03 1.78 2.34
N THR A 39 1.07 3.06 2.70
CA THR A 39 0.30 3.61 3.81
C THR A 39 -1.09 4.03 3.33
N PHE A 40 -2.13 3.71 4.11
CA PHE A 40 -3.47 4.24 3.87
C PHE A 40 -3.50 5.71 4.30
N GLY A 41 -3.97 6.61 3.42
CA GLY A 41 -4.16 8.00 3.79
C GLY A 41 -5.14 8.15 4.96
N GLU A 42 -4.89 9.11 5.84
CA GLU A 42 -5.80 9.44 6.95
C GLU A 42 -7.22 9.67 6.41
N ILE A 43 -8.19 8.91 6.93
CA ILE A 43 -9.60 9.12 6.57
C ILE A 43 -10.02 10.47 7.18
N ALA A 44 -10.00 11.53 6.37
CA ALA A 44 -10.54 12.81 6.78
C ALA A 44 -12.07 12.69 6.92
N ARG A 45 -12.58 12.83 8.15
CA ARG A 45 -14.01 12.98 8.41
C ARG A 45 -14.44 14.33 7.83
N LEU A 46 -15.31 14.32 6.83
CA LEU A 46 -16.03 15.52 6.41
C LEU A 46 -17.05 15.86 7.53
N THR A 47 -16.87 17.01 8.16
CA THR A 47 -17.86 17.65 9.04
C THR A 47 -18.67 18.68 8.27
#